data_AF-A0A653D9E3-F1
#
_entry.id   AF-A0A653D9E3-F1
#
_cell.length_a   1.000
_cell.length_b   1.000
_cell.length_c   1.000
_cell.angle_alpha   90.00
_cell.angle_beta   90.00
_cell.angle_gamma   90.00
#
_symmetry.space_group_name_H-M   'P 1'
#
loop_
_entity.id
_entity.type
_entity.pdbx_description
1 polymer ?
#
loop_
_entity_poly.entity_id
_entity_poly.type
_entity_poly.pdbx_seq_one_letter_code
_entity_poly.pdbx_strand_id
1 'polypeptide(L)'
;MRLACRNTKPPQENCTEPHPYFHTIDHLCNAWFTFEFSVRLIVAPNVIEFLKSPVNIIDFAATLSFYIDMILIFEKKSQLLDFISIIRIFRLFKLTRHSPGLKILIHTFKASAKELGLLVFFLVLGIVVFASLVYYAEKMQDNKDNCFKSIPEGLWWAIVTMTTVGYGDMAPKTYAGMFVGALCALAGVLTIALPVPVIVSNFSMFYSHTQ
;
A
#
# COMPACT_ATOMS: atom_id res chain seq x y z
N MET A 1 1.59 8.52 37.92
CA MET A 1 0.61 7.71 38.68
C MET A 1 0.39 6.41 37.90
N ARG A 2 1.11 5.35 38.25
CA ARG A 2 0.94 4.00 37.67
C ARG A 2 -0.13 3.27 38.48
N LEU A 3 -1.18 2.79 37.83
CA LEU A 3 -2.16 1.84 38.37
C LEU A 3 -2.24 0.70 37.35
N ALA A 4 -1.54 -0.40 37.61
CA ALA A 4 -2.04 -1.59 38.31
C ALA A 4 -2.70 -2.58 37.34
N CYS A 5 -1.93 -3.59 36.96
CA CYS A 5 -2.40 -4.85 36.39
C CYS A 5 -3.57 -5.40 37.23
N ARG A 6 -4.78 -5.37 36.69
CA ARG A 6 -5.86 -6.22 37.16
C ARG A 6 -5.90 -7.45 36.25
N ASN A 7 -5.41 -8.56 36.79
CA ASN A 7 -5.65 -9.91 36.28
C ASN A 7 -7.16 -10.14 36.19
N THR A 8 -7.69 -10.09 34.98
CA THR A 8 -8.92 -10.78 34.61
C THR A 8 -8.59 -11.56 33.35
N LYS A 9 -8.47 -12.87 33.47
CA LYS A 9 -8.47 -13.78 32.31
C LYS A 9 -9.73 -13.45 31.49
N PRO A 10 -9.64 -13.05 30.21
CA PRO A 10 -10.81 -13.10 29.35
C PRO A 10 -11.16 -14.57 29.08
N PRO A 11 -12.43 -14.88 28.76
CA PRO A 11 -12.84 -16.24 28.45
C PRO A 11 -12.04 -16.75 27.23
N GLN A 12 -11.81 -18.06 27.16
CA GLN A 12 -11.39 -18.71 25.92
C GLN A 12 -12.53 -18.58 24.90
N GLU A 13 -12.60 -17.41 24.29
CA GLU A 13 -13.37 -17.17 23.09
C GLU A 13 -12.53 -17.71 21.94
N ASN A 14 -13.01 -18.79 21.30
CA ASN A 14 -12.50 -19.27 20.01
C ASN A 14 -12.71 -18.15 18.98
N CYS A 15 -11.84 -17.15 18.97
CA CYS A 15 -11.89 -16.06 18.01
C CYS A 15 -11.36 -16.57 16.67
N THR A 16 -12.33 -16.93 15.83
CA THR A 16 -12.23 -16.94 14.36
C THR A 16 -11.40 -18.06 13.75
N GLU A 17 -11.66 -19.31 14.14
CA GLU A 17 -11.40 -20.44 13.23
C GLU A 17 -12.33 -20.29 12.02
N PRO A 18 -11.81 -20.11 10.79
CA PRO A 18 -12.66 -19.99 9.61
C PRO A 18 -13.51 -21.26 9.46
N HIS A 19 -14.80 -21.08 9.19
CA HIS A 19 -15.74 -22.19 9.05
C HIS A 19 -15.20 -23.18 8.00
N PRO A 20 -15.23 -24.51 8.21
CA PRO A 20 -14.66 -25.50 7.29
C PRO A 20 -15.14 -25.38 5.82
N TYR A 21 -16.32 -24.80 5.59
CA TYR A 21 -16.83 -24.53 4.24
C TYR A 21 -16.01 -23.49 3.49
N PHE A 22 -15.45 -22.49 4.17
CA PHE A 22 -14.62 -21.46 3.55
C PHE A 22 -13.36 -22.06 2.95
N HIS A 23 -12.71 -22.96 3.70
CA HIS A 23 -11.53 -23.69 3.22
C HIS A 23 -11.84 -24.56 1.99
N THR A 24 -12.97 -25.29 2.01
CA THR A 24 -13.39 -26.12 0.86
C THR A 24 -13.67 -25.28 -0.39
N ILE A 25 -14.35 -24.14 -0.25
CA ILE A 25 -14.64 -23.22 -1.35
C ILE A 25 -13.32 -22.64 -1.91
N ASP A 26 -12.40 -22.23 -1.04
CA ASP A 26 -11.10 -21.72 -1.45
C ASP A 26 -10.31 -22.75 -2.27
N HIS A 27 -10.25 -24.01 -1.83
CA HIS A 27 -9.59 -25.08 -2.59
C HIS A 27 -10.25 -25.30 -3.96
N LEU A 28 -11.58 -25.31 -4.02
CA LEU A 28 -12.32 -25.47 -5.27
C LEU A 28 -12.07 -24.30 -6.24
N CYS A 29 -12.10 -23.06 -5.75
CA CYS A 29 -11.83 -21.87 -6.54
C CYS A 29 -10.39 -21.86 -7.07
N ASN A 30 -9.40 -22.21 -6.24
CA ASN A 30 -8.00 -22.28 -6.66
C ASN A 30 -7.75 -23.41 -7.67
N ALA A 31 -8.43 -24.56 -7.54
CA ALA A 31 -8.39 -25.62 -8.52
C ALA A 31 -8.95 -25.17 -9.88
N TRP A 32 -10.10 -24.49 -9.89
CA TRP A 32 -10.68 -23.91 -11.10
C TRP A 32 -9.75 -22.87 -11.75
N PHE A 33 -9.13 -22.00 -10.95
CA PHE A 33 -8.19 -21.00 -11.44
C PHE A 33 -6.91 -21.60 -12.03
N THR A 34 -6.43 -22.70 -11.46
CA THR A 34 -5.32 -23.47 -12.02
C THR A 34 -5.73 -24.07 -13.36
N PHE A 35 -6.90 -24.69 -13.44
CA PHE A 35 -7.42 -25.25 -14.68
C PHE A 35 -7.54 -24.18 -15.78
N GLU A 36 -8.13 -23.03 -15.46
CA GLU A 36 -8.26 -21.88 -16.35
C GLU A 36 -6.89 -21.39 -16.87
N PHE A 37 -5.88 -21.29 -15.99
CA PHE A 37 -4.53 -20.87 -16.37
C PHE A 37 -3.84 -21.91 -17.25
N SER A 38 -3.93 -23.20 -16.90
CA SER A 38 -3.34 -24.31 -17.67
C SER A 38 -3.91 -24.40 -19.08
N VAL A 39 -5.24 -24.32 -19.24
CA VAL A 39 -5.88 -24.32 -20.56
C VAL A 39 -5.37 -23.16 -21.42
N ARG A 40 -5.24 -21.96 -20.85
CA ARG A 40 -4.74 -20.79 -21.58
C ARG A 40 -3.26 -20.92 -21.95
N LEU A 41 -2.44 -21.55 -21.10
CA LEU A 41 -1.04 -21.82 -21.39
C LEU A 41 -0.89 -22.79 -22.57
N ILE A 42 -1.74 -23.81 -22.65
CA ILE A 42 -1.73 -24.82 -23.73
C ILE A 42 -2.22 -24.23 -25.05
N VAL A 43 -3.26 -23.39 -25.01
CA VAL A 43 -3.86 -22.79 -26.22
C VAL A 43 -3.04 -21.60 -26.74
N ALA A 44 -2.15 -21.02 -25.92
CA ALA A 44 -1.35 -19.87 -26.32
C ALA A 44 -0.35 -20.23 -27.45
N PRO A 45 -0.34 -19.48 -28.56
CA PRO A 45 0.56 -19.75 -29.68
C PRO A 45 2.05 -19.55 -29.31
N ASN A 46 2.34 -18.60 -28.42
CA ASN A 46 3.67 -18.32 -27.89
C ASN A 46 3.67 -18.28 -26.35
N VAL A 47 4.10 -19.36 -25.71
CA VAL A 47 4.07 -19.50 -24.23
C VAL A 47 4.94 -18.44 -23.53
N ILE A 48 6.11 -18.12 -24.08
CA ILE A 48 7.05 -17.16 -23.48
C ILE A 48 6.49 -15.74 -23.51
N GLU A 49 5.88 -15.36 -24.63
CA GLU A 49 5.24 -14.06 -24.79
C GLU A 49 4.00 -13.95 -23.89
N PHE A 50 3.22 -15.03 -23.79
CA PHE A 50 2.09 -15.12 -22.88
C PHE A 50 2.52 -14.92 -21.43
N LEU A 51 3.58 -15.58 -20.97
CA LEU A 51 4.07 -15.44 -19.59
C LEU A 51 4.68 -14.06 -19.29
N LYS A 52 5.17 -13.33 -20.29
CA LYS A 52 5.70 -11.97 -20.10
C LYS A 52 4.63 -10.89 -19.93
N SER A 53 3.36 -11.19 -20.21
CA SER A 53 2.27 -10.23 -20.02
C SER A 53 2.02 -9.97 -18.52
N PRO A 54 1.93 -8.71 -18.06
CA PRO A 54 1.80 -8.38 -16.63
C PRO A 54 0.57 -9.00 -15.98
N VAL A 55 -0.54 -9.13 -16.73
CA VAL A 55 -1.77 -9.76 -16.23
C VAL A 55 -1.58 -11.26 -16.01
N ASN A 56 -0.80 -11.93 -16.88
CA ASN A 56 -0.53 -13.36 -16.76
C ASN A 56 0.52 -13.67 -15.69
N ILE A 57 1.46 -12.75 -15.42
CA ILE A 57 2.39 -12.83 -14.27
C ILE A 57 1.60 -12.79 -12.96
N ILE A 58 0.61 -11.90 -12.85
CA ILE A 58 -0.26 -11.82 -11.67
C ILE A 58 -1.07 -13.11 -11.50
N ASP A 59 -1.68 -13.62 -12.58
CA ASP A 59 -2.39 -14.92 -12.55
C ASP A 59 -1.47 -16.06 -12.11
N PHE A 60 -0.24 -16.11 -12.63
CA PHE A 60 0.74 -17.13 -12.25
C PHE A 60 1.16 -17.03 -10.79
N ALA A 61 1.47 -15.83 -10.30
CA ALA A 61 1.84 -15.60 -8.90
C ALA A 61 0.70 -15.96 -7.94
N ALA A 62 -0.54 -15.63 -8.32
CA ALA A 62 -1.75 -16.00 -7.59
C ALA A 62 -1.92 -17.52 -7.47
N THR A 63 -1.77 -18.24 -8.59
CA THR A 63 -1.83 -19.72 -8.62
C THR A 63 -0.66 -20.33 -7.85
N LEU A 64 0.57 -19.83 -8.02
CA LEU A 64 1.76 -20.34 -7.34
C LEU A 64 1.64 -20.24 -5.82
N SER A 65 1.12 -19.12 -5.31
CA SER A 65 0.88 -18.92 -3.88
C SER A 65 0.10 -20.09 -3.24
N PHE A 66 -0.87 -20.66 -3.95
CA PHE A 66 -1.70 -21.75 -3.44
C PHE A 66 -0.91 -23.05 -3.26
N TYR A 67 -0.06 -23.37 -4.24
CA TYR A 67 0.79 -24.55 -4.17
C TYR A 67 1.83 -24.44 -3.06
N ILE A 68 2.39 -23.25 -2.86
CA ILE A 68 3.34 -23.00 -1.77
C ILE A 68 2.67 -23.17 -0.40
N ASP A 69 1.44 -22.66 -0.22
CA ASP A 69 0.66 -22.86 1.01
C ASP A 69 0.44 -24.35 1.30
N MET A 70 0.02 -25.12 0.29
CA MET A 70 -0.22 -26.56 0.42
C MET A 70 1.05 -27.34 0.80
N ILE A 71 2.20 -27.01 0.21
CA ILE A 71 3.49 -27.65 0.50
C ILE A 71 3.94 -27.34 1.94
N LEU A 72 3.80 -26.10 2.40
CA LEU A 72 4.22 -25.70 3.74
C LEU A 72 3.34 -26.27 4.85
N ILE A 73 2.04 -26.44 4.60
CA ILE A 73 1.12 -27.14 5.49
C ILE A 73 1.55 -28.62 5.61
N PHE A 74 1.93 -29.26 4.49
CA PHE A 74 2.43 -30.63 4.49
C PHE A 74 3.74 -30.78 5.28
N GLU A 75 4.66 -29.82 5.16
CA GLU A 75 5.94 -29.83 5.89
C GLU A 75 5.84 -29.32 7.35
N LYS A 76 4.66 -28.92 7.84
CA LYS A 76 4.45 -28.35 9.19
C LYS A 76 5.37 -27.17 9.53
N LYS A 77 5.79 -26.36 8.55
CA LYS A 77 6.68 -25.20 8.75
C LYS A 77 5.89 -23.93 9.04
N SER A 78 5.57 -23.68 10.31
CA SER A 78 4.69 -22.58 10.73
C SER A 78 5.24 -21.17 10.50
N GLN A 79 6.54 -20.92 10.72
CA GLN A 79 7.09 -19.55 10.65
C GLN A 79 7.17 -18.97 9.23
N LEU A 80 7.22 -19.81 8.19
CA LEU A 80 7.22 -19.36 6.80
C LEU A 80 5.80 -19.08 6.28
N LEU A 81 4.77 -19.66 6.91
CA LEU A 81 3.37 -19.47 6.52
C LEU A 81 2.91 -18.03 6.77
N ASP A 82 3.41 -17.38 7.81
CA ASP A 82 3.00 -16.01 8.17
C ASP A 82 3.45 -15.00 7.11
N PHE A 83 4.71 -15.09 6.66
CA PHE A 83 5.21 -14.22 5.59
C PHE A 83 4.59 -14.53 4.22
N ILE A 84 4.32 -15.80 3.94
CA ILE A 84 3.75 -16.24 2.65
C ILE A 84 2.25 -15.95 2.56
N SER A 85 1.58 -15.76 3.69
CA SER A 85 0.16 -15.35 3.73
C SER A 85 -0.08 -14.00 3.05
N ILE A 86 0.92 -13.09 3.01
CA ILE A 86 0.84 -11.85 2.24
C ILE A 86 0.66 -12.14 0.74
N ILE A 87 1.25 -13.23 0.22
CA ILE A 87 1.17 -13.58 -1.20
C ILE A 87 -0.27 -13.92 -1.61
N ARG A 88 -1.11 -14.39 -0.66
CA ARG A 88 -2.53 -14.68 -0.91
C ARG A 88 -3.31 -13.43 -1.32
N ILE A 89 -2.91 -12.25 -0.84
CA ILE A 89 -3.55 -10.99 -1.23
C ILE A 89 -3.37 -10.70 -2.73
N PHE A 90 -2.30 -11.22 -3.35
CA PHE A 90 -2.08 -11.05 -4.79
C PHE A 90 -3.16 -11.74 -5.62
N ARG A 91 -3.82 -12.78 -5.08
CA ARG A 91 -4.95 -13.44 -5.75
C ARG A 91 -6.14 -12.50 -5.98
N LEU A 92 -6.32 -11.46 -5.14
CA LEU A 92 -7.33 -10.42 -5.38
C LEU A 92 -7.07 -9.66 -6.68
N PHE A 93 -5.82 -9.51 -7.11
CA PHE A 93 -5.49 -8.86 -8.37
C PHE A 93 -5.85 -9.71 -9.59
N LYS A 94 -6.28 -10.97 -9.45
CA LYS A 94 -6.92 -11.73 -10.53
C LYS A 94 -8.19 -11.05 -11.05
N LEU A 95 -8.83 -10.20 -10.22
CA LEU A 95 -9.93 -9.32 -10.64
C LEU A 95 -9.52 -8.35 -11.77
N THR A 96 -8.23 -8.02 -11.90
CA THR A 96 -7.69 -7.19 -12.98
C THR A 96 -7.98 -7.76 -14.36
N ARG A 97 -8.06 -9.09 -14.49
CA ARG A 97 -8.42 -9.71 -15.76
C ARG A 97 -9.89 -9.53 -16.12
N HIS A 98 -10.74 -9.58 -15.12
CA HIS A 98 -12.20 -9.63 -15.22
C HIS A 98 -12.80 -8.23 -15.30
N SER A 99 -12.12 -7.22 -14.72
CA SER A 99 -12.51 -5.83 -14.80
C SER A 99 -11.77 -5.11 -15.94
N PRO A 100 -12.45 -4.80 -17.07
CA PRO A 100 -11.87 -3.94 -18.09
C PRO A 100 -11.47 -2.57 -17.51
N GLY A 101 -12.19 -2.07 -16.51
CA GLY A 101 -11.88 -0.82 -15.81
C GLY A 101 -10.49 -0.82 -15.14
N LEU A 102 -10.07 -1.94 -14.54
CA LEU A 102 -8.75 -2.01 -13.89
C LEU A 102 -7.60 -2.07 -14.92
N LYS A 103 -7.82 -2.67 -16.09
CA LYS A 103 -6.84 -2.63 -17.20
C LYS A 103 -6.69 -1.22 -17.76
N ILE A 104 -7.80 -0.50 -17.93
CA ILE A 104 -7.79 0.91 -18.35
C ILE A 104 -7.02 1.73 -17.32
N LEU A 105 -7.31 1.55 -16.02
CA LEU A 105 -6.60 2.25 -14.94
C LEU A 105 -5.08 2.05 -15.03
N ILE A 106 -4.61 0.80 -15.22
CA ILE A 106 -3.17 0.50 -15.37
C ILE A 106 -2.58 1.20 -16.60
N HIS A 107 -3.26 1.14 -17.75
CA HIS A 107 -2.81 1.83 -18.96
C HIS A 107 -2.71 3.34 -18.76
N THR A 108 -3.70 3.93 -18.09
CA THR A 108 -3.70 5.38 -17.86
C THR A 108 -2.68 5.80 -16.80
N PHE A 109 -2.43 4.97 -15.78
CA PHE A 109 -1.28 5.17 -14.88
C PHE A 109 0.05 5.10 -15.63
N LYS A 110 0.22 4.14 -16.54
CA LYS A 110 1.44 4.02 -17.34
C LYS A 110 1.64 5.24 -18.25
N ALA A 111 0.56 5.74 -18.86
CA ALA A 111 0.60 6.95 -19.68
C ALA A 111 0.94 8.19 -18.84
N SER A 112 0.41 8.28 -17.62
CA SER A 112 0.62 9.41 -16.71
C SER A 112 1.83 9.23 -15.76
N ALA A 113 2.64 8.17 -15.94
CA ALA A 113 3.69 7.79 -14.98
C ALA A 113 4.75 8.89 -14.82
N LYS A 114 5.05 9.62 -15.91
CA LYS A 114 6.00 10.74 -15.87
C LYS A 114 5.49 11.89 -14.99
N GLU A 115 4.23 12.28 -15.16
CA GLU A 115 3.59 13.35 -14.40
C GLU A 115 3.41 12.96 -12.93
N LEU A 116 2.97 11.72 -12.67
CA LEU A 116 2.84 11.18 -11.32
C LEU A 116 4.21 11.07 -10.62
N GLY A 117 5.24 10.66 -11.36
CA GLY A 117 6.61 10.60 -10.84
C GLY A 117 7.13 11.98 -10.44
N LEU A 118 6.82 13.02 -11.20
CA LEU A 118 7.17 14.39 -10.87
C LEU A 118 6.45 14.89 -9.60
N LEU A 119 5.15 14.59 -9.45
CA LEU A 119 4.40 14.88 -8.21
C LEU A 119 5.04 14.20 -7.00
N VAL A 120 5.32 12.90 -7.08
CA VAL A 120 5.95 12.14 -6.00
C VAL A 120 7.33 12.71 -5.66
N PHE A 121 8.11 13.11 -6.66
CA PHE A 121 9.42 13.73 -6.45
C PHE A 121 9.33 15.02 -5.63
N PHE A 122 8.42 15.95 -5.98
CA PHE A 122 8.24 17.18 -5.21
C PHE A 122 7.71 16.92 -3.79
N LEU A 123 6.82 15.94 -3.63
CA LEU A 123 6.27 15.55 -2.34
C LEU A 123 7.37 14.99 -1.42
N VAL A 124 8.21 14.07 -1.92
CA VAL A 124 9.35 13.53 -1.16
C VAL A 124 10.37 14.62 -0.80
N LEU A 125 10.70 15.51 -1.74
CA LEU A 125 11.60 16.64 -1.48
C LEU A 125 11.04 17.53 -0.35
N GLY A 126 9.74 17.86 -0.42
CA GLY A 126 9.06 18.62 0.62
C GLY A 126 9.10 17.92 1.98
N ILE A 127 8.82 16.61 2.03
CA ILE A 127 8.86 15.82 3.27
C ILE A 127 10.24 15.93 3.92
N VAL A 128 11.31 15.71 3.16
CA VAL A 128 12.68 15.72 3.70
C VAL A 128 13.07 17.11 4.22
N VAL A 129 12.70 18.16 3.49
CA VAL A 129 12.96 19.55 3.88
C VAL A 129 12.21 19.90 5.17
N PHE A 130 10.89 19.70 5.21
CA PHE A 130 10.07 20.05 6.38
C PHE A 130 10.36 19.19 7.60
N ALA A 131 10.68 17.90 7.42
CA ALA A 131 11.15 17.02 8.49
C ALA A 131 12.44 17.54 9.14
N SER A 132 13.38 18.02 8.32
CA SER A 132 14.63 18.59 8.82
C SER A 132 14.37 19.92 9.54
N LEU A 133 13.55 20.81 8.96
CA LEU A 133 13.22 22.10 9.54
C LEU A 133 12.51 21.96 10.89
N VAL A 134 11.52 21.07 11.01
CA VAL A 134 10.79 20.88 12.28
C VAL A 134 11.69 20.25 13.34
N TYR A 135 12.58 19.32 12.96
CA TYR A 135 13.55 18.72 13.87
C TYR A 135 14.48 19.78 14.47
N TYR A 136 15.04 20.66 13.63
CA TYR A 136 15.90 21.74 14.12
C TYR A 136 15.11 22.79 14.91
N ALA A 137 13.88 23.13 14.50
CA ALA A 137 13.05 24.09 15.20
C ALA A 137 12.67 23.62 16.61
N GLU A 138 12.28 22.34 16.77
CA GLU A 138 11.95 21.76 18.07
C GLU A 138 13.18 21.49 18.94
N LYS A 139 14.37 21.33 18.34
CA LYS A 139 15.63 21.17 19.08
C LYS A 139 16.17 22.48 19.66
N MET A 140 15.78 23.63 19.09
CA MET A 140 16.24 24.95 19.53
C MET A 140 15.69 25.36 20.91
N GLN A 141 14.57 24.78 21.34
CA GLN A 141 13.92 25.11 22.60
C GLN A 141 13.75 23.83 23.42
N ASP A 142 14.24 23.82 24.66
CA ASP A 142 14.19 22.62 25.50
C ASP A 142 12.75 22.36 25.94
N ASN A 143 12.15 21.33 25.35
CA ASN A 143 10.79 20.88 25.62
C ASN A 143 10.84 19.47 26.21
N LYS A 144 10.34 19.33 27.45
CA LYS A 144 10.33 18.05 28.18
C LYS A 144 9.52 16.94 27.47
N ASP A 145 8.56 17.34 26.63
CA ASP A 145 7.71 16.45 25.82
C ASP A 145 8.00 16.60 24.31
N ASN A 146 9.27 16.65 23.92
CA ASN A 146 9.66 16.69 22.50
C ASN A 146 9.49 15.32 21.83
N CYS A 147 8.62 15.26 20.82
CA CYS A 147 8.38 14.06 20.02
C CYS A 147 9.36 13.90 18.84
N PHE A 148 10.14 14.94 18.50
CA PHE A 148 11.07 14.96 17.36
C PHE A 148 12.51 14.66 17.82
N LYS A 149 12.79 13.41 18.21
CA LYS A 149 14.11 12.99 18.70
C LYS A 149 15.07 12.69 17.57
N SER A 150 14.56 12.31 16.40
CA SER A 150 15.36 11.98 15.22
C SER A 150 14.71 12.46 13.92
N ILE A 151 15.52 12.62 12.87
CA ILE A 151 15.03 13.03 11.54
C ILE A 151 13.96 12.04 10.99
N PRO A 152 14.09 10.70 11.15
CA PRO A 152 13.06 9.76 10.72
C PRO A 152 11.71 9.94 11.41
N GLU A 153 11.67 10.35 12.67
CA GLU A 153 10.42 10.70 13.35
C GLU A 153 9.78 11.96 12.75
N GLY A 154 10.61 12.95 12.37
CA GLY A 154 10.18 14.11 11.59
C GLY A 154 9.65 13.76 10.19
N LEU A 155 10.18 12.71 9.55
CA LEU A 155 9.68 12.23 8.25
C LEU A 155 8.26 11.70 8.37
N TRP A 156 7.95 10.91 9.40
CA TRP A 156 6.59 10.43 9.66
C TRP A 156 5.60 11.59 9.81
N TRP A 157 5.94 12.57 10.66
CA TRP A 157 5.11 13.76 10.84
C TRP A 157 4.94 14.57 9.55
N ALA A 158 6.03 14.75 8.77
CA ALA A 158 5.99 15.51 7.52
C ALA A 158 5.16 14.80 6.44
N ILE A 159 5.22 13.46 6.36
CA ILE A 159 4.34 12.65 5.49
C ILE A 159 2.88 12.90 5.85
N VAL A 160 2.51 12.71 7.12
CA VAL A 160 1.13 12.86 7.61
C VAL A 160 0.61 14.29 7.46
N THR A 161 1.47 15.30 7.62
CA THR A 161 1.10 16.72 7.51
C THR A 161 1.00 17.17 6.05
N MET A 162 1.98 16.87 5.20
CA MET A 162 1.95 17.26 3.78
C MET A 162 0.83 16.56 3.01
N THR A 163 0.47 15.34 3.41
CA THR A 163 -0.67 14.59 2.84
C THR A 163 -2.00 14.98 3.44
N THR A 164 -2.05 15.97 4.35
CA THR A 164 -3.26 16.48 5.01
C THR A 164 -4.02 15.46 5.87
N VAL A 165 -3.38 14.33 6.23
CA VAL A 165 -4.00 13.30 7.09
C VAL A 165 -4.13 13.80 8.53
N GLY A 166 -3.05 14.34 9.09
CA GLY A 166 -3.07 15.01 10.40
C GLY A 166 -3.55 14.16 11.58
N TYR A 167 -2.96 12.98 11.80
CA TYR A 167 -3.34 12.09 12.93
C TYR A 167 -3.27 12.77 14.31
N GLY A 168 -2.36 13.74 14.49
CA GLY A 168 -2.20 14.47 15.75
C GLY A 168 -1.43 13.71 16.84
N ASP A 169 -0.85 12.56 16.51
CA ASP A 169 0.05 11.78 17.36
C ASP A 169 1.39 12.51 17.63
N MET A 170 1.85 13.30 16.65
CA MET A 170 3.02 14.16 16.75
C MET A 170 2.68 15.56 16.25
N ALA A 171 3.11 16.59 16.98
CA ALA A 171 2.94 17.98 16.57
C ALA A 171 4.05 18.85 17.19
N PRO A 172 4.55 19.87 16.46
CA PRO A 172 5.53 20.82 17.00
C PRO A 172 4.91 21.65 18.12
N LYS A 173 5.66 21.85 19.21
CA LYS A 173 5.21 22.58 20.40
C LYS A 173 5.91 23.93 20.57
N THR A 174 7.03 24.14 19.87
CA THR A 174 7.76 25.40 19.87
C THR A 174 7.12 26.40 18.91
N TYR A 175 7.27 27.70 19.19
CA TYR A 175 6.74 28.74 18.28
C TYR A 175 7.35 28.64 16.87
N ALA A 176 8.65 28.36 16.78
CA ALA A 176 9.34 28.14 15.51
C ALA A 176 8.82 26.88 14.79
N GLY A 177 8.64 25.78 15.52
CA GLY A 177 8.10 24.53 14.99
C GLY A 177 6.65 24.68 14.51
N MET A 178 5.81 25.43 15.23
CA MET A 178 4.43 25.73 14.82
C MET A 178 4.39 26.54 13.53
N PHE A 179 5.29 27.52 13.36
CA PHE A 179 5.41 28.27 12.12
C PHE A 179 5.84 27.38 10.95
N VAL A 180 6.84 26.51 11.16
CA VAL A 180 7.25 25.50 10.17
C VAL A 180 6.11 24.53 9.86
N GLY A 181 5.33 24.14 10.86
CA GLY A 181 4.13 23.29 10.72
C GLY A 181 3.06 23.93 9.86
N ALA A 182 2.78 25.22 10.06
CA ALA A 182 1.83 25.96 9.25
C ALA A 182 2.28 26.07 7.79
N LEU A 183 3.57 26.36 7.56
CA LEU A 183 4.16 26.37 6.21
C LEU A 183 4.13 24.99 5.55
N CYS A 184 4.41 23.92 6.31
CA CYS A 184 4.37 22.54 5.84
C CYS A 184 2.95 22.16 5.38
N ALA A 185 1.93 22.47 6.17
CA ALA A 185 0.53 22.20 5.83
C ALA A 185 0.10 22.96 4.55
N LEU A 186 0.43 24.25 4.45
CA LEU A 186 0.13 25.06 3.26
C LEU A 186 0.85 24.52 2.02
N ALA A 187 2.15 24.21 2.14
CA ALA A 187 2.96 23.67 1.06
C ALA A 187 2.45 22.29 0.60
N GLY A 188 2.01 21.43 1.53
CA GLY A 188 1.43 20.12 1.21
C GLY A 188 0.17 20.23 0.35
N VAL A 189 -0.78 21.08 0.77
CA VAL A 189 -2.00 21.35 0.01
C VAL A 189 -1.67 21.86 -1.39
N LEU A 190 -0.77 22.84 -1.52
CA LEU A 190 -0.36 23.39 -2.82
C LEU A 190 0.34 22.35 -3.70
N THR A 191 1.21 21.52 -3.10
CA THR A 191 1.96 20.47 -3.82
C THR A 191 1.04 19.41 -4.40
N ILE A 192 -0.06 19.06 -3.71
CA ILE A 192 -1.04 18.10 -4.22
C ILE A 192 -2.04 18.77 -5.18
N ALA A 193 -2.46 20.01 -4.89
CA ALA A 193 -3.49 20.71 -5.67
C ALA A 193 -3.05 21.06 -7.10
N LEU A 194 -1.76 21.27 -7.36
CA LEU A 194 -1.28 21.67 -8.69
C LEU A 194 -1.19 20.50 -9.69
N PRO A 195 -0.62 19.33 -9.35
CA PRO A 195 -0.42 18.26 -10.33
C PRO A 195 -1.64 17.36 -10.50
N VAL A 196 -2.51 17.23 -9.49
CA VAL A 196 -3.69 16.36 -9.56
C VAL A 196 -4.63 16.76 -10.71
N PRO A 197 -5.01 18.04 -10.90
CA PRO A 197 -5.83 18.45 -12.05
C PRO A 197 -5.17 18.19 -13.40
N VAL A 198 -3.84 18.35 -13.50
CA VAL A 198 -3.07 18.06 -14.73
C VAL A 198 -3.15 16.57 -15.06
N ILE A 199 -2.98 15.71 -14.04
CA ILE A 199 -3.14 14.27 -14.17
C ILE A 199 -4.57 13.95 -14.61
N VAL A 200 -5.60 14.47 -13.92
CA VAL A 200 -7.01 14.23 -14.26
C VAL A 200 -7.35 14.68 -15.70
N SER A 201 -6.82 15.82 -16.13
CA SER A 201 -6.99 16.31 -17.50
C SER A 201 -6.39 15.35 -18.54
N ASN A 202 -5.17 14.86 -18.30
CA ASN A 202 -4.53 13.84 -19.15
C ASN A 202 -5.34 12.54 -19.16
N PHE A 203 -5.82 12.07 -18.00
CA PHE A 203 -6.69 10.89 -17.91
C PHE A 203 -7.98 11.07 -18.74
N SER A 204 -8.61 12.25 -18.69
CA SER A 204 -9.82 12.56 -19.46
C SER A 204 -9.57 12.59 -20.97
N MET A 205 -8.44 13.14 -21.41
CA MET A 205 -8.03 13.16 -22.82
C MET A 205 -7.81 11.74 -23.37
N PHE A 206 -7.12 10.87 -22.63
CA PHE A 206 -6.92 9.48 -23.06
C PHE A 206 -8.23 8.68 -23.08
N TYR A 207 -9.12 8.90 -22.10
CA TYR A 207 -10.39 8.18 -22.04
C TYR A 207 -11.29 8.50 -23.24
N SER A 208 -11.35 9.77 -23.68
CA SER A 208 -12.19 10.18 -24.82
C SER A 208 -11.72 9.66 -26.18
N HIS A 209 -10.44 9.31 -26.33
CA HIS A 209 -9.90 8.74 -27.57
C HIS A 209 -10.00 7.20 -27.64
N THR A 210 -10.32 6.55 -26.52
CA THR A 210 -10.39 5.07 -26.44
C THR A 210 -11.82 4.54 -26.48
N GLN A 211 -12.82 5.42 -26.55
CA GLN A 211 -14.25 5.11 -26.71
C GLN A 211 -14.67 5.42 -28.15
#